data_AF-A0AA42Z7Y9-F1
#
_entry.id   AF-A0AA42Z7Y9-F1
#
_cell.length_a   1.000
_cell.length_b   1.000
_cell.length_c   1.000
_cell.angle_alpha   90.00
_cell.angle_beta   90.00
_cell.angle_gamma   90.00
#
_symmetry.space_group_name_H-M   'P 1'
#
loop_
_entity.id
_entity.type
_entity.pdbx_description
1 polymer ?
#
loop_
_entity_poly.entity_id
_entity_poly.type
_entity_poly.pdbx_seq_one_letter_code
_entity_poly.pdbx_strand_id
1 'polypeptide(L)' 'MDTLSYKTKSANRNTVSKEWLLVNAEGQQLGRLASKVAKLLRGKHKPDG' A
#
# COMPACT_ATOMS: atom_id res chain seq x y z
N MET A 1 -15.12 -18.28 25.85
CA MET A 1 -15.93 -17.36 25.02
C MET A 1 -15.05 -16.21 24.61
N ASP A 2 -15.07 -15.85 23.33
CA ASP A 2 -14.28 -14.75 22.79
C ASP A 2 -14.98 -13.42 23.17
N THR A 3 -14.35 -12.58 23.99
CA THR A 3 -14.99 -11.44 24.69
C THR A 3 -14.83 -10.09 23.98
N LEU A 4 -14.12 -10.05 22.85
CA LEU A 4 -13.82 -8.83 22.10
C LEU A 4 -14.85 -8.60 20.98
N SER A 5 -15.72 -7.60 21.17
CA SER A 5 -16.80 -7.21 20.25
C SER A 5 -16.32 -6.45 19.00
N TYR A 6 -15.16 -5.78 19.06
CA TYR A 6 -14.54 -5.11 17.91
C TYR A 6 -13.16 -5.68 17.63
N LYS A 7 -12.95 -6.15 16.40
CA LYS A 7 -11.68 -6.71 15.93
C LYS A 7 -11.24 -5.95 14.68
N THR A 8 -10.03 -5.40 14.70
CA THR A 8 -9.40 -4.83 13.51
C THR A 8 -9.16 -5.98 12.53
N LYS A 9 -9.84 -5.93 11.38
CA LYS A 9 -9.54 -6.85 10.28
C LYS A 9 -8.21 -6.43 9.69
N SER A 10 -7.30 -7.38 9.54
CA SER A 10 -6.02 -7.18 8.87
C SER A 10 -6.03 -7.74 7.46
N ALA A 11 -5.44 -7.03 6.52
CA ALA A 11 -5.24 -7.53 5.16
C ALA A 11 -4.42 -8.84 5.16
N ASN A 12 -4.94 -9.86 4.48
CA ASN A 12 -4.35 -11.18 4.36
C ASN A 12 -4.01 -11.49 2.88
N ARG A 13 -3.12 -12.45 2.61
CA ARG A 13 -2.57 -12.69 1.26
C ARG A 13 -3.63 -12.88 0.17
N ASN A 14 -4.81 -13.38 0.53
CA ASN A 14 -5.91 -13.63 -0.39
C ASN A 14 -6.76 -12.38 -0.67
N THR A 15 -6.74 -11.36 0.19
CA THR A 15 -7.47 -10.10 -0.02
C THR A 15 -6.60 -8.99 -0.60
N VAL A 16 -5.27 -9.15 -0.58
CA VAL A 16 -4.34 -8.16 -1.14
C VAL A 16 -4.43 -8.18 -2.67
N SER A 17 -5.08 -7.16 -3.24
CA SER A 17 -4.98 -6.86 -4.67
C SER A 17 -3.61 -6.26 -4.99
N LYS A 18 -2.85 -6.87 -5.89
CA LYS A 18 -1.57 -6.35 -6.40
C LYS A 18 -1.74 -5.94 -7.85
N GLU A 19 -1.54 -4.66 -8.12
CA GLU A 19 -1.65 -4.09 -9.45
C GLU A 19 -0.27 -3.76 -10.00
N TRP A 20 -0.12 -3.89 -11.32
CA TRP A 20 1.06 -3.43 -12.03
C TRP A 20 0.91 -1.96 -12.36
N LEU A 21 1.82 -1.14 -11.84
CA LEU A 21 1.82 0.31 -12.01
C LEU A 21 2.97 0.70 -12.94
N LEU A 22 2.66 1.44 -14.01
CA LEU A 22 3.66 2.05 -14.87
C LEU A 22 3.92 3.49 -14.39
N VAL A 23 5.18 3.85 -14.20
CA VAL A 23 5.58 5.17 -13.68
C VAL A 23 6.45 5.89 -14.71
N ASN A 24 5.98 7.03 -15.22
CA ASN A 24 6.78 7.93 -16.04
C ASN A 24 7.65 8.82 -15.13
N ALA A 25 8.96 8.85 -15.42
CA ALA A 25 9.96 9.60 -14.67
C ALA A 25 10.37 10.94 -15.34
N GLU A 26 9.85 11.24 -16.53
CA GLU A 26 10.23 12.43 -17.29
C GLU A 26 9.94 13.73 -16.53
N GLY A 27 10.94 14.63 -16.48
CA GLY A 27 10.84 15.91 -15.78
C GLY A 27 10.79 15.84 -14.25
N GLN A 28 10.94 14.67 -13.63
CA GLN A 28 10.87 14.51 -12.17
C GLN A 28 12.26 14.44 -11.51
N GLN A 29 12.40 15.05 -10.32
CA GLN A 29 13.62 14.87 -9.52
C GLN A 29 13.66 13.48 -8.88
N LEU A 30 14.78 12.77 -9.08
CA LEU A 30 14.99 11.39 -8.65
C LEU A 30 14.55 11.12 -7.20
N GLY A 31 15.00 11.93 -6.24
CA GLY A 31 14.69 11.71 -4.82
C GLY A 31 13.20 11.84 -4.50
N ARG A 32 12.49 12.76 -5.16
CA ARG A 32 11.04 12.95 -4.99
C ARG A 32 10.25 11.80 -5.59
N LEU A 33 10.64 11.37 -6.79
CA LEU A 33 10.01 10.24 -7.47
C LEU A 33 10.22 8.94 -6.68
N ALA A 34 11.47 8.64 -6.31
CA ALA A 34 11.82 7.44 -5.55
C ALA A 34 11.03 7.35 -4.22
N SER A 35 10.88 8.47 -3.52
CA SER A 35 10.10 8.53 -2.27
C SER A 35 8.62 8.18 -2.48
N LYS A 36 8.02 8.62 -3.59
CA LYS A 36 6.62 8.29 -3.94
C LYS A 36 6.49 6.82 -4.33
N VAL A 37 7.37 6.31 -5.18
CA VAL A 37 7.39 4.89 -5.58
C VAL A 37 7.56 3.98 -4.36
N ALA A 38 8.45 4.33 -3.43
CA ALA A 38 8.64 3.58 -2.19
C ALA A 38 7.39 3.56 -1.27
N LYS A 39 6.52 4.59 -1.33
CA LYS A 39 5.22 4.57 -0.60
C LYS A 39 4.20 3.69 -1.30
N LEU A 40 4.20 3.66 -2.63
CA LEU A 40 3.34 2.78 -3.43
C LEU A 40 3.70 1.31 -3.21
N LEU A 41 4.98 0.95 -3.32
CA LEU A 41 5.45 -0.42 -3.08
C LEU A 41 5.18 -0.91 -1.66
N ARG A 42 5.30 -0.03 -0.65
CA ARG A 42 4.95 -0.36 0.73
C ARG A 42 3.44 -0.49 0.97
N GLY A 43 2.59 -0.06 0.04
CA GLY A 43 1.14 -0.14 0.19
C GLY A 43 0.55 0.81 1.23
N LYS A 44 1.30 1.79 1.75
CA LYS A 44 0.85 2.75 2.79
C LYS A 44 -0.30 3.67 2.38
N HIS A 45 -0.74 3.58 1.13
CA HIS A 45 -1.87 4.31 0.57
C HIS A 45 -3.16 3.47 0.54
N LYS A 46 -3.08 2.16 0.83
CA LYS A 46 -4.25 1.29 0.87
C LYS A 46 -4.94 1.45 2.23
N PRO A 47 -6.27 1.65 2.25
CA PRO A 47 -7.02 1.82 3.49
C PRO A 47 -7.24 0.52 4.26
N ASP A 48 -6.91 -0.62 3.64
CA ASP A 48 -7.03 -1.95 4.24
C ASP A 48 -5.91 -2.15 5.27
N GLY A 49 -6.21 -1.82 6.52
CA GLY A 49 -5.42 -2.16 7.70
C GLY A 49 -5.53 -3.62 8.09
#